data_AF-A0AAV8ZK84-F1
#
_entry.id   AF-A0AAV8ZK84-F1
#
_cell.length_a   1.000
_cell.length_b   1.000
_cell.length_c   1.000
_cell.angle_alpha   90.00
_cell.angle_beta   90.00
_cell.angle_gamma   90.00
#
_symmetry.space_group_name_H-M   'P 1'
#
loop_
_entity.id
_entity.type
_entity.pdbx_description
1 polymer ?
#
loop_
_entity_poly.entity_id
_entity_poly.type
_entity_poly.pdbx_seq_one_letter_code
_entity_poly.pdbx_strand_id
1 'polypeptide(L)' 'MYDSISMPRSKEKKKRPGPSKVNVERAVQEVLNTNLSIRAAAKQFGIAQSALARHIKNFKSSGQN' A
#
# COMPACT_ATOMS: atom_id res chain seq x y z
N MET A 1 38.82 0.74 -20.34
CA MET A 1 38.53 1.04 -18.92
C MET A 1 37.23 1.83 -18.89
N TYR A 2 36.12 1.26 -18.42
CA TYR A 2 34.87 2.01 -18.26
C TYR A 2 34.71 2.38 -16.79
N ASP A 3 34.76 3.68 -16.50
CA ASP A 3 34.40 4.21 -15.20
C ASP A 3 32.90 3.99 -14.99
N SER A 4 32.55 3.23 -13.96
CA SER A 4 31.18 3.01 -13.53
C SER A 4 30.59 4.31 -12.99
N ILE A 5 29.90 5.07 -13.84
CA ILE A 5 29.16 6.28 -13.48
C ILE A 5 28.02 5.89 -12.53
N SER A 6 28.27 6.01 -11.23
CA SER A 6 27.27 5.84 -10.18
C SER A 6 26.33 7.04 -10.21
N MET A 7 25.07 6.83 -10.64
CA MET A 7 24.08 7.90 -10.58
C MET A 7 23.85 8.34 -9.14
N PRO A 8 23.85 9.66 -8.85
CA PRO A 8 23.65 10.15 -7.49
C PRO A 8 22.24 9.82 -7.01
N ARG A 9 22.15 9.08 -5.91
CA ARG A 9 20.89 8.89 -5.19
C ARG A 9 20.39 10.26 -4.73
N SER A 10 19.08 10.52 -4.89
CA SER A 10 18.48 11.81 -4.49
C SER A 10 18.92 12.20 -3.07
N LYS A 11 19.61 13.34 -2.96
CA LYS A 11 20.07 13.91 -1.68
C LYS A 11 18.91 14.41 -0.82
N GLU A 12 17.75 14.60 -1.43
CA GLU A 12 16.54 15.01 -0.72
C GLU A 12 15.95 13.79 -0.01
N LYS A 13 15.98 13.77 1.34
CA LYS A 13 15.30 12.76 2.17
C LYS A 13 13.75 12.84 2.10
N LYS A 14 13.19 13.39 1.02
CA LYS A 14 11.76 13.53 0.81
C LYS A 14 11.18 12.16 0.47
N LYS A 15 10.52 11.55 1.46
CA LYS A 15 9.75 10.31 1.24
C LYS A 15 8.54 10.63 0.36
N ARG A 16 8.22 9.74 -0.57
CA ARG A 16 6.94 9.83 -1.30
C ARG A 16 5.80 9.76 -0.29
N PRO A 17 4.76 10.61 -0.44
CA PRO A 17 3.59 10.52 0.42
C PRO A 17 2.97 9.12 0.28
N GLY A 18 2.65 8.51 1.42
CA GLY A 18 1.96 7.23 1.46
C GLY A 18 0.49 7.37 1.04
N PRO A 19 -0.22 6.25 0.86
CA PRO A 19 -1.66 6.28 0.61
C PRO A 19 -2.41 6.92 1.79
N SER A 20 -3.54 7.56 1.50
CA SER A 20 -4.42 8.13 2.52
C SER A 20 -4.87 7.05 3.50
N LYS A 21 -4.64 7.27 4.81
CA LYS A 21 -5.00 6.32 5.87
C LYS A 21 -6.49 5.97 5.85
N VAL A 22 -7.34 6.98 5.68
CA VAL A 22 -8.81 6.83 5.63
C VAL A 22 -9.25 5.90 4.50
N ASN A 23 -8.62 6.04 3.33
CA ASN A 23 -8.95 5.19 2.18
C ASN A 23 -8.48 3.74 2.41
N VAL A 24 -7.34 3.56 3.06
CA VAL A 24 -6.82 2.22 3.39
C VAL A 24 -7.74 1.51 4.38
N GLU A 25 -8.16 2.19 5.44
CA GLU A 25 -9.07 1.62 6.46
C GLU A 25 -10.42 1.22 5.85
N ARG A 26 -11.03 2.09 5.05
CA ARG A 26 -12.28 1.79 4.34
C ARG A 26 -12.11 0.62 3.36
N ALA A 27 -11.00 0.59 2.60
CA ALA A 27 -10.73 -0.51 1.67
C ALA A 27 -10.54 -1.85 2.39
N VAL A 28 -9.91 -1.85 3.57
CA VAL A 28 -9.75 -3.07 4.39
C VAL A 28 -11.10 -3.53 4.91
N GLN A 29 -11.93 -2.62 5.44
CA GLN A 29 -13.27 -2.93 5.93
C GLN A 29 -14.17 -3.49 4.84
N GLU A 30 -14.18 -2.91 3.63
CA GLU A 30 -14.94 -3.43 2.50
C GLU A 30 -14.51 -4.85 2.14
N VAL A 31 -13.20 -5.12 2.03
CA VAL A 31 -12.72 -6.47 1.71
C VAL A 31 -13.12 -7.49 2.78
N LEU A 32 -13.15 -7.09 4.06
CA LEU A 32 -13.52 -7.98 5.16
C LEU A 32 -15.04 -8.17 5.31
N ASN A 33 -15.83 -7.11 5.06
CA ASN A 33 -17.27 -7.08 5.32
C ASN A 33 -18.13 -7.46 4.10
N THR A 34 -17.74 -7.07 2.89
CA THR A 34 -18.59 -7.18 1.68
C THR A 34 -18.15 -8.27 0.69
N ASN A 35 -17.24 -9.17 1.08
CA ASN A 35 -16.64 -10.21 0.22
C ASN A 35 -16.03 -9.65 -1.09
N LEU A 36 -15.69 -8.35 -1.10
CA LEU A 36 -15.07 -7.68 -2.24
C LEU A 36 -13.65 -8.22 -2.46
N SER A 37 -13.30 -8.49 -3.72
CA SER A 37 -11.93 -8.90 -4.05
C SER A 37 -10.94 -7.77 -3.76
N ILE A 38 -9.73 -8.11 -3.30
CA ILE A 38 -8.65 -7.15 -3.03
C ILE A 38 -8.38 -6.26 -4.26
N ARG A 39 -8.48 -6.82 -5.47
CA ARG A 39 -8.29 -6.09 -6.73
C ARG A 39 -9.38 -5.03 -6.94
N ALA A 40 -10.65 -5.39 -6.70
CA ALA A 40 -11.77 -4.47 -6.87
C ALA A 40 -11.70 -3.31 -5.86
N ALA A 41 -11.47 -3.62 -4.58
CA ALA A 41 -11.29 -2.61 -3.55
C ALA A 41 -10.08 -1.70 -3.82
N ALA A 42 -8.94 -2.26 -4.23
CA ALA A 42 -7.76 -1.49 -4.60
C ALA A 42 -8.05 -0.46 -5.72
N LYS A 43 -8.82 -0.85 -6.74
CA LYS A 43 -9.22 0.03 -7.84
C LYS A 43 -10.18 1.13 -7.37
N GLN A 44 -11.14 0.78 -6.51
CA GLN A 44 -12.15 1.72 -6.01
C GLN A 44 -11.55 2.82 -5.12
N PHE A 45 -10.57 2.47 -4.28
CA PHE A 45 -9.96 3.40 -3.33
C PHE A 45 -8.63 4.02 -3.81
N GLY A 46 -8.18 3.67 -5.03
CA GLY A 46 -6.95 4.20 -5.62
C GLY A 46 -5.67 3.76 -4.89
N ILE A 47 -5.65 2.53 -4.38
CA ILE A 47 -4.54 1.99 -3.57
C ILE A 47 -3.83 0.90 -4.38
N ALA A 48 -2.51 0.81 -4.28
CA ALA A 48 -1.76 -0.30 -4.84
C ALA A 48 -2.23 -1.63 -4.25
N GLN A 49 -2.53 -2.62 -5.09
CA GLN A 49 -3.03 -3.93 -4.66
C GLN A 49 -2.12 -4.59 -3.61
N SER A 50 -0.80 -4.50 -3.80
CA SER A 50 0.20 -5.03 -2.86
C SER A 50 0.19 -4.31 -1.51
N ALA A 51 -0.07 -3.00 -1.50
CA ALA A 51 -0.21 -2.23 -0.27
C ALA A 51 -1.46 -2.66 0.50
N LEU A 52 -2.61 -2.75 -0.18
CA LEU A 52 -3.86 -3.17 0.45
C LEU A 52 -3.76 -4.59 1.02
N ALA A 53 -3.18 -5.54 0.26
CA ALA A 53 -2.96 -6.90 0.73
C ALA A 53 -2.08 -6.96 2.00
N ARG A 54 -1.03 -6.13 2.07
CA ARG A 54 -0.18 -6.02 3.28
C ARG A 54 -0.98 -5.50 4.47
N HIS A 55 -1.82 -4.49 4.28
CA HIS A 55 -2.66 -3.94 5.34
C HIS A 55 -3.68 -4.96 5.85
N ILE A 56 -4.34 -5.71 4.96
CA ILE A 56 -5.26 -6.79 5.34
C ILE A 56 -4.52 -7.88 6.13
N LYS A 57 -3.34 -8.30 5.68
CA LYS A 57 -2.53 -9.29 6.39
C LYS A 57 -2.19 -8.81 7.81
N ASN A 58 -1.74 -7.56 7.93
CA ASN A 58 -1.40 -6.96 9.23
C ASN A 58 -2.63 -6.87 10.15
N PHE A 59 -3.78 -6.49 9.61
CA PHE A 59 -5.05 -6.42 10.35
C PHE A 59 -5.43 -7.79 10.91
N LYS A 60 -5.42 -8.84 10.07
CA LYS A 60 -5.68 -10.23 10.49
C LYS A 60 -4.69 -10.73 11.55
N SER A 61 -3.40 -10.40 11.41
CA SER A 61 -2.39 -10.80 12.40
C SER A 61 -2.48 -10.04 13.72
N SER A 62 -3.11 -8.87 13.74
CA SER A 62 -3.23 -8.03 14.94
C SER A 62 -4.32 -8.48 15.90
N GLY A 63 -5.09 -9.52 15.57
CA GLY A 63 -6.15 -10.07 16.43
C GLY A 63 -7.38 -9.16 16.55
N GLN A 64 -7.45 -8.07 15.79
CA GLN A 64 -8.66 -7.25 15.66
C GLN A 64 -9.58 -7.93 14.64
N ASN A 65 -10.40 -8.87 15.12
CA ASN A 65 -11.59 -9.33 14.42
C ASN A 65 -12.82 -8.67 15.06
#